data_AF-A0A535CCG8-F1
#
_entry.id   AF-A0A535CCG8-F1
#
_cell.length_a   1.000
_cell.length_b   1.000
_cell.length_c   1.000
_cell.angle_alpha   90.00
_cell.angle_beta   90.00
_cell.angle_gamma   90.00
#
_symmetry.space_group_name_H-M   'P 1'
#
loop_
_entity.id
_entity.type
_entity.pdbx_description
1 polymer ?
#
loop_
_entity_poly.entity_id
_entity_poly.type
_entity_poly.pdbx_seq_one_letter_code
_entity_poly.pdbx_strand_id
1 'polypeptide(L)'
;MSWRIAQLSMTGVALLIGLLLVGQLRSQARPTEISSLSAQDLSTLIETLSNRNRELRSGLSDVREQLREYQLAEPQGQSALEVSREDLRRIAAFSGQTAVIGQGLSLRVNGELDPISVNDLLNELRNAGAEAIAVDQIRI
;
A
#
# COMPACT_ATOMS: atom_id res chain seq x y z
N MET A 1 63.93 -10.60 -20.83
CA MET A 1 62.90 -10.00 -21.73
C MET A 1 61.48 -10.54 -21.49
N SER A 2 61.30 -11.78 -21.02
CA SER A 2 59.99 -12.43 -20.81
C SER A 2 59.14 -11.82 -19.68
N TRP A 3 59.76 -11.27 -18.63
CA TRP A 3 59.04 -10.77 -17.46
C TRP A 3 58.24 -9.48 -17.74
N ARG A 4 58.73 -8.61 -18.62
CA ARG A 4 58.01 -7.41 -19.09
C ARG A 4 56.84 -7.78 -20.00
N ILE A 5 57.00 -8.83 -20.81
CA ILE A 5 55.96 -9.33 -21.71
C ILE A 5 54.81 -9.97 -20.90
N ALA A 6 55.14 -10.69 -19.82
CA ALA A 6 54.15 -11.27 -18.90
C ALA A 6 53.36 -10.19 -18.13
N GLN A 7 54.01 -9.08 -17.74
CA GLN A 7 53.33 -7.95 -17.10
C GLN A 7 52.40 -7.21 -18.06
N LEU A 8 52.82 -7.04 -19.32
CA LEU A 8 52.01 -6.43 -20.37
C LEU A 8 50.79 -7.29 -20.72
N SER A 9 50.95 -8.61 -20.81
CA SER A 9 49.83 -9.52 -21.07
C SER A 9 48.83 -9.55 -19.91
N MET A 10 49.31 -9.59 -18.66
CA MET A 10 48.46 -9.58 -17.47
C MET A 10 47.66 -8.27 -17.35
N THR A 11 48.30 -7.13 -17.64
CA THR A 11 47.64 -5.82 -17.63
C THR A 11 46.58 -5.75 -18.73
N GLY A 12 46.89 -6.25 -19.94
CA GLY A 12 45.94 -6.30 -21.05
C GLY A 12 44.72 -7.15 -20.74
N VAL A 13 44.92 -8.33 -20.15
CA VAL A 13 43.83 -9.23 -19.73
C VAL A 13 42.95 -8.58 -18.67
N ALA A 14 43.54 -7.95 -17.65
CA ALA A 14 42.78 -7.24 -16.61
C ALA A 14 41.93 -6.09 -17.16
N LEU A 15 42.47 -5.33 -18.11
CA LEU A 15 41.75 -4.25 -18.79
C LEU A 15 40.56 -4.78 -19.60
N LEU A 16 40.77 -5.88 -20.33
CA LEU A 16 39.74 -6.50 -21.16
C LEU A 16 38.61 -7.07 -20.28
N ILE A 17 38.95 -7.75 -19.19
CA ILE A 17 37.98 -8.24 -18.21
C ILE A 17 37.19 -7.08 -17.58
N GLY A 18 37.87 -6.00 -17.16
CA GLY A 18 37.21 -4.82 -16.60
C GLY A 18 36.23 -4.15 -17.58
N LEU A 19 36.62 -4.06 -18.85
CA LEU A 19 35.77 -3.48 -19.90
C LEU A 19 34.54 -4.35 -20.19
N LEU A 20 34.71 -5.68 -20.21
CA LEU A 20 33.60 -6.62 -20.31
C LEU A 20 32.66 -6.55 -19.10
N LEU A 21 33.22 -6.45 -17.89
CA LEU A 21 32.43 -6.34 -16.66
C LEU A 21 31.61 -5.05 -16.62
N VAL A 22 32.21 -3.91 -16.98
CA VAL A 22 31.47 -2.63 -17.11
C VAL A 22 30.41 -2.73 -18.20
N GLY A 23 30.70 -3.40 -19.31
CA GLY A 23 29.71 -3.70 -20.36
C GLY A 23 28.54 -4.53 -19.84
N GLN A 24 28.81 -5.59 -19.08
CA GLN A 24 27.81 -6.45 -18.46
C GLN A 24 27.00 -5.72 -17.39
N LEU A 25 27.65 -4.92 -16.54
CA LEU A 25 26.98 -4.10 -15.53
C LEU A 25 26.11 -3.03 -16.18
N ARG A 26 26.57 -2.40 -17.27
CA ARG A 26 25.79 -1.41 -18.01
C ARG A 26 24.67 -2.05 -18.84
N SER A 27 24.84 -3.29 -19.32
CA SER A 27 23.78 -4.02 -20.01
C SER A 27 22.72 -4.56 -19.04
N GLN A 28 23.12 -4.99 -17.84
CA GLN A 28 22.20 -5.37 -16.75
C GLN A 28 21.59 -4.16 -16.03
N ALA A 29 22.24 -2.99 -16.09
CA ALA A 29 21.71 -1.71 -15.66
C ALA A 29 20.89 -1.00 -16.76
N ARG A 30 20.53 -1.70 -17.85
CA ARG A 30 19.35 -1.29 -18.62
C ARG A 30 18.15 -1.49 -17.69
N PRO A 31 17.20 -0.55 -17.61
CA PRO A 31 15.96 -0.81 -16.92
C PRO A 31 15.41 -2.11 -17.50
N THR A 32 15.09 -3.08 -16.63
CA THR A 32 13.99 -4.00 -16.91
C THR A 32 12.92 -3.13 -17.54
N GLU A 33 12.55 -3.38 -18.80
CA GLU A 33 11.52 -2.59 -19.48
C GLU A 33 10.24 -2.67 -18.63
N ILE A 34 10.03 -1.63 -17.80
CA ILE A 34 8.81 -1.40 -17.04
C ILE A 34 7.78 -0.84 -18.02
N SER A 35 7.49 -1.59 -19.09
CA SER A 35 6.54 -1.18 -20.13
C SER A 35 5.60 -2.31 -20.56
N SER A 36 5.47 -3.36 -19.73
CA SER A 36 4.38 -4.34 -19.89
C SER A 36 3.72 -4.82 -18.58
N LEU A 37 3.82 -4.09 -17.46
CA LEU A 37 3.07 -4.38 -16.22
C LEU A 37 2.06 -3.29 -15.79
N SER A 38 1.75 -2.31 -16.63
CA SER A 38 0.97 -1.13 -16.17
C SER A 38 -0.54 -1.17 -16.44
N ALA A 39 -1.07 -2.08 -17.26
CA ALA A 39 -2.51 -2.11 -17.56
C ALA A 39 -3.20 -3.33 -16.94
N GLN A 40 -2.60 -4.52 -17.09
CA GLN A 40 -3.20 -5.79 -16.66
C GLN A 40 -3.17 -5.98 -15.14
N ASP A 41 -2.07 -5.61 -14.47
CA ASP A 41 -1.94 -5.73 -13.02
C ASP A 41 -2.77 -4.67 -12.29
N LEU A 42 -2.85 -3.46 -12.86
CA LEU A 42 -3.75 -2.41 -12.38
C LEU A 42 -5.22 -2.80 -12.55
N SER A 43 -5.61 -3.42 -13.68
CA SER A 43 -6.98 -3.92 -13.84
C SER A 43 -7.28 -5.06 -12.85
N THR A 44 -6.32 -5.96 -12.62
CA THR A 44 -6.46 -7.07 -11.67
C THR A 44 -6.55 -6.56 -10.23
N LEU A 45 -5.76 -5.55 -9.87
CA LEU A 45 -5.79 -4.93 -8.55
C LEU A 45 -7.09 -4.14 -8.33
N ILE A 46 -7.56 -3.39 -9.33
CA ILE A 46 -8.87 -2.69 -9.28
C ILE A 46 -10.02 -3.69 -9.17
N GLU A 47 -9.97 -4.79 -9.91
CA GLU A 47 -10.96 -5.86 -9.81
C GLU A 47 -10.93 -6.51 -8.42
N THR A 48 -9.74 -6.75 -7.87
CA THR A 48 -9.57 -7.27 -6.51
C THR A 48 -10.12 -6.30 -5.47
N LEU A 49 -9.78 -5.01 -5.55
CA LEU A 49 -10.29 -3.97 -4.65
C LEU A 49 -11.81 -3.80 -4.79
N SER A 50 -12.35 -3.86 -6.00
CA SER A 50 -13.79 -3.81 -6.27
C SER A 50 -14.53 -5.02 -5.70
N ASN A 51 -13.97 -6.22 -5.88
CA ASN A 51 -14.47 -7.46 -5.27
C ASN A 51 -14.47 -7.35 -3.75
N ARG A 52 -13.35 -6.94 -3.14
CA ARG A 52 -13.24 -6.73 -1.70
C ARG A 52 -14.20 -5.66 -1.17
N ASN A 53 -14.38 -4.57 -1.91
CA ASN A 53 -15.35 -3.53 -1.55
C ASN A 53 -16.78 -4.05 -1.61
N ARG A 54 -17.13 -4.88 -2.61
CA ARG A 54 -18.43 -5.54 -2.69
C ARG A 54 -18.66 -6.53 -1.55
N GLU A 55 -17.65 -7.36 -1.21
CA GLU A 55 -17.70 -8.25 -0.05
C GLU A 55 -17.95 -7.46 1.24
N LEU A 56 -17.22 -6.37 1.46
CA LEU A 56 -17.39 -5.50 2.63
C LEU A 56 -18.78 -4.86 2.68
N ARG A 57 -19.31 -4.39 1.54
CA ARG A 57 -20.66 -3.80 1.47
C ARG A 57 -21.75 -4.85 1.72
N SER A 58 -21.59 -6.06 1.21
CA SER A 58 -22.51 -7.18 1.48
C SER A 58 -22.50 -7.54 2.95
N GLY A 59 -21.31 -7.75 3.53
CA GLY A 59 -21.20 -8.06 4.96
C GLY A 59 -21.78 -6.95 5.85
N LEU A 60 -21.63 -5.69 5.46
CA LEU A 60 -22.27 -4.57 6.15
C LEU A 60 -23.81 -4.63 6.08
N SER A 61 -24.37 -5.08 4.96
CA SER A 61 -25.82 -5.29 4.82
C SER A 61 -26.29 -6.41 5.75
N ASP A 62 -25.56 -7.52 5.80
CA ASP A 62 -25.91 -8.68 6.61
C ASP A 62 -25.86 -8.36 8.11
N VAL A 63 -24.82 -7.66 8.56
CA VAL A 63 -24.69 -7.21 9.95
C VAL A 63 -25.80 -6.21 10.33
N ARG A 64 -26.19 -5.32 9.41
CA ARG A 64 -27.33 -4.41 9.63
C ARG A 64 -28.65 -5.16 9.75
N GLU A 65 -28.84 -6.23 9.00
CA GLU A 65 -30.04 -7.05 9.08
C GLU A 65 -30.12 -7.79 10.41
N GLN A 66 -29.03 -8.42 10.84
CA GLN A 66 -28.94 -9.06 12.16
C GLN A 66 -29.23 -8.07 13.29
N LEU A 67 -28.73 -6.83 13.17
CA LEU A 67 -29.06 -5.78 14.13
C LEU A 67 -30.56 -5.52 14.20
N ARG A 68 -31.25 -5.42 13.05
CA ARG A 68 -32.70 -5.21 13.00
C ARG A 68 -33.46 -6.36 13.64
N GLU A 69 -33.07 -7.59 13.36
CA GLU A 69 -33.69 -8.78 13.96
C GLU A 69 -33.53 -8.78 15.49
N TYR A 70 -32.34 -8.46 16.00
CA TYR A 70 -32.12 -8.36 17.45
C TYR A 70 -32.87 -7.20 18.11
N GLN A 71 -33.08 -6.07 17.43
CA GLN A 71 -33.91 -4.97 17.94
C GLN A 71 -35.38 -5.37 18.10
N LEU A 72 -35.87 -6.27 17.24
CA LEU A 72 -37.24 -6.76 17.28
C LEU A 72 -37.43 -7.87 18.34
N ALA A 73 -36.34 -8.51 18.79
CA ALA A 73 -36.34 -9.63 19.72
C ALA A 73 -35.77 -9.27 21.12
N GLU A 74 -36.49 -8.51 21.95
CA GLU A 74 -36.18 -8.38 23.40
C GLU A 74 -36.85 -9.52 24.20
N PRO A 75 -36.34 -10.00 25.37
CA PRO A 75 -35.31 -9.47 26.29
C PRO A 75 -33.96 -10.20 26.29
N GLN A 76 -33.79 -11.32 25.55
CA GLN A 76 -32.48 -11.98 25.40
C GLN A 76 -31.55 -11.25 24.42
N GLY A 77 -32.10 -10.42 23.52
CA GLY A 77 -31.36 -9.74 22.45
C GLY A 77 -30.55 -8.51 22.89
N GLN A 78 -30.69 -8.00 24.11
CA GLN A 78 -29.99 -6.76 24.51
C GLN A 78 -28.47 -6.88 24.46
N SER A 79 -27.89 -8.02 24.88
CA SER A 79 -26.43 -8.20 24.82
C SER A 79 -25.93 -8.43 23.39
N ALA A 80 -26.64 -9.24 22.60
CA ALA A 80 -26.30 -9.49 21.20
C ALA A 80 -26.40 -8.21 20.35
N LEU A 81 -27.43 -7.40 20.62
CA LEU A 81 -27.64 -6.10 19.99
C LEU A 81 -26.50 -5.13 20.30
N GLU A 82 -26.05 -5.08 21.56
CA GLU A 82 -24.98 -4.19 21.97
C GLU A 82 -23.63 -4.56 21.33
N VAL A 83 -23.33 -5.86 21.23
CA VAL A 83 -22.17 -6.38 20.49
C VAL A 83 -22.24 -6.01 19.01
N SER A 84 -23.37 -6.25 18.33
CA SER A 84 -23.50 -5.89 16.90
C SER A 84 -23.41 -4.38 16.65
N ARG A 85 -23.87 -3.53 17.59
CA ARG A 85 -23.69 -2.07 17.49
C ARG A 85 -22.23 -1.66 17.63
N GLU A 86 -21.50 -2.28 18.54
CA GLU A 86 -20.07 -2.05 18.72
C GLU A 86 -19.30 -2.47 17.45
N ASP A 87 -19.60 -3.64 16.89
CA ASP A 87 -18.98 -4.13 15.65
C ASP A 87 -19.26 -3.20 14.48
N LEU A 88 -20.51 -2.75 14.32
CA LEU A 88 -20.87 -1.77 13.28
C LEU A 88 -20.11 -0.46 13.46
N ARG A 89 -19.97 0.03 14.70
CA ARG A 89 -19.18 1.25 14.96
C ARG A 89 -17.71 1.05 14.58
N ARG A 90 -17.11 -0.09 14.91
CA ARG A 90 -15.71 -0.41 14.53
C ARG A 90 -15.53 -0.49 13.03
N ILE A 91 -16.40 -1.21 12.33
CA ILE A 91 -16.35 -1.35 10.87
C ILE A 91 -16.55 0.01 10.19
N ALA A 92 -17.50 0.82 10.65
CA ALA A 92 -17.73 2.16 10.11
C ALA A 92 -16.54 3.09 10.33
N ALA A 93 -15.89 3.01 11.50
CA ALA A 93 -14.69 3.79 11.82
C ALA A 93 -13.50 3.40 10.94
N PHE A 94 -13.25 2.09 10.80
CA PHE A 94 -12.16 1.56 9.99
C PHE A 94 -12.36 1.83 8.48
N SER A 95 -13.59 1.72 7.99
CA SER A 95 -13.93 2.02 6.58
C SER A 95 -14.05 3.51 6.26
N GLY A 96 -13.78 4.39 7.23
CA GLY A 96 -13.84 5.84 7.03
C GLY A 96 -15.23 6.43 6.83
N GLN A 97 -16.30 5.67 7.11
CA GLN A 97 -17.70 6.11 6.97
C GLN A 97 -18.17 7.00 8.12
N THR A 98 -17.50 6.94 9.26
CA THR A 98 -17.74 7.82 10.40
C THR A 98 -16.48 8.57 10.78
N ALA A 99 -16.66 9.76 11.34
CA ALA A 99 -15.58 10.51 11.96
C ALA A 99 -15.02 9.73 13.15
N VAL A 100 -13.71 9.84 13.34
CA VAL A 100 -12.98 9.23 14.45
C VAL A 100 -12.20 10.31 15.20
N ILE A 101 -12.00 10.10 16.50
CA ILE A 101 -11.30 11.03 17.37
C ILE A 101 -10.25 10.25 18.13
N GLY A 102 -9.04 10.78 18.22
CA GLY A 102 -7.93 10.15 18.91
C GLY A 102 -6.73 11.09 19.00
N GLN A 103 -5.69 10.65 19.71
CA GLN A 103 -4.40 11.33 19.66
C GLN A 103 -3.84 11.24 18.24
N GLY A 104 -3.30 12.35 17.73
CA GLY A 104 -2.79 12.42 16.38
C GLY A 104 -1.96 13.66 16.14
N LEU A 105 -1.67 13.91 14.88
CA LEU A 105 -0.81 14.99 14.41
C LEU A 105 -1.42 15.66 13.18
N SER A 106 -1.20 16.96 13.05
CA SER A 106 -1.58 17.74 11.86
C SER A 106 -0.31 18.16 11.14
N LEU A 107 -0.17 17.72 9.89
CA LEU A 107 0.98 18.02 9.03
C LEU A 107 0.57 19.05 7.99
N ARG A 108 1.39 20.10 7.84
CA ARG A 108 1.28 21.04 6.73
C ARG A 108 2.54 20.92 5.89
N VAL A 109 2.37 20.57 4.63
CA VAL A 109 3.47 20.45 3.67
C VAL A 109 3.40 21.63 2.72
N ASN A 110 4.52 22.30 2.50
CA ASN A 110 4.63 23.45 1.59
C ASN A 110 5.53 23.08 0.42
N GLY A 111 5.17 23.52 -0.79
CA GLY A 111 5.92 23.23 -2.02
C GLY A 111 5.16 22.32 -2.97
N GLU A 112 5.81 21.96 -4.08
CA GLU A 112 5.24 21.04 -5.06
C GLU A 112 5.43 19.59 -4.58
N LEU A 113 4.36 18.81 -4.56
CA LEU A 113 4.39 17.41 -4.20
C LEU A 113 4.00 16.58 -5.41
N ASP A 114 4.89 15.68 -5.81
CA ASP A 114 4.54 14.68 -6.81
C ASP A 114 3.68 13.56 -6.18
N PRO A 115 2.87 12.84 -6.97
CA PRO A 115 1.98 11.79 -6.46
C PRO A 115 2.69 10.65 -5.72
N ILE A 116 3.95 10.34 -6.05
CA ILE A 116 4.71 9.27 -5.41
C ILE A 116 5.09 9.72 -3.99
N SER A 117 5.59 10.94 -3.84
CA SER A 117 5.90 11.52 -2.52
C SER A 117 4.71 11.55 -1.57
N VAL A 118 3.50 11.82 -2.09
CA VAL A 118 2.27 11.77 -1.28
C VAL A 118 1.93 10.34 -0.83
N ASN A 119 2.10 9.36 -1.73
CA ASN A 119 1.85 7.96 -1.40
C ASN A 119 2.84 7.44 -0.35
N ASP A 120 4.12 7.78 -0.51
CA ASP A 120 5.17 7.42 0.43
C ASP A 120 4.88 8.01 1.80
N LEU A 121 4.54 9.30 1.88
CA LEU A 121 4.18 9.94 3.16
C LEU A 121 2.99 9.23 3.84
N LEU A 122 1.96 8.87 3.07
CA LEU A 122 0.82 8.15 3.58
C LEU A 122 1.21 6.76 4.13
N ASN A 123 2.08 6.05 3.41
CA ASN A 123 2.56 4.73 3.82
C ASN A 123 3.42 4.83 5.09
N GLU A 124 4.29 5.83 5.19
CA GLU A 124 5.08 6.06 6.39
C GLU A 124 4.19 6.36 7.60
N LEU A 125 3.12 7.14 7.43
CA LEU A 125 2.15 7.37 8.50
C LEU A 125 1.41 6.09 8.90
N ARG A 126 1.01 5.26 7.94
CA ARG A 126 0.42 3.94 8.23
C ARG A 126 1.39 3.04 8.98
N ASN A 127 2.65 2.99 8.55
CA ASN A 127 3.71 2.21 9.20
C ASN A 127 4.00 2.71 10.62
N ALA A 128 3.85 4.01 10.87
CA ALA A 128 3.94 4.61 12.20
C ALA A 128 2.71 4.35 13.09
N GLY A 129 1.69 3.66 12.58
CA GLY A 129 0.49 3.30 13.34
C GLY A 129 -0.68 4.28 13.18
N ALA A 130 -0.69 5.13 12.15
CA ALA A 130 -1.86 5.95 11.87
C ALA A 130 -3.05 5.08 11.43
N GLU A 131 -4.08 5.03 12.27
CA GLU A 131 -5.30 4.24 12.02
C GLU A 131 -6.35 5.00 11.18
N ALA A 132 -6.23 6.33 11.10
CA ALA A 132 -7.08 7.19 10.30
C ALA A 132 -6.30 8.38 9.78
N ILE A 133 -6.38 8.61 8.46
CA ILE A 133 -5.65 9.70 7.79
C ILE A 133 -6.63 10.52 6.97
N ALA A 134 -6.53 11.83 7.08
CA ALA A 134 -7.25 12.77 6.22
C ALA A 134 -6.23 13.67 5.52
N VAL A 135 -6.40 13.81 4.20
CA VAL A 135 -5.67 14.81 3.41
C VAL A 135 -6.68 15.91 3.11
N ASP A 136 -6.40 17.12 3.61
CA ASP A 136 -7.34 18.23 3.67
C ASP A 136 -8.66 17.86 4.38
N GLN A 137 -9.71 17.61 3.62
CA GLN A 137 -11.04 17.23 4.12
C GLN A 137 -11.48 15.84 3.60
N ILE A 138 -10.56 15.10 2.98
CA ILE A 138 -10.83 13.79 2.36
C ILE A 138 -10.21 12.69 3.21
N ARG A 139 -11.04 11.73 3.62
CA ARG A 139 -10.62 10.52 4.35
C ARG A 139 -9.95 9.54 3.38
N ILE A 140 -8.78 9.01 3.77
CA ILE A 140 -7.98 8.03 3.02
C ILE A 140 -7.97 6.67 3.73
#